data_AF-A0A5E4ET91-F1
#
_entry.id   AF-A0A5E4ET91-F1
#
_cell.length_a   1.000
_cell.length_b   1.000
_cell.length_c   1.000
_cell.angle_alpha   90.00
_cell.angle_beta   90.00
_cell.angle_gamma   90.00
#
_symmetry.space_group_name_H-M   'P 1'
#
loop_
_entity.id
_entity.type
_entity.pdbx_description
1 polymer ?
#
loop_
_entity_poly.entity_id
_entity_poly.type
_entity_poly.pdbx_seq_one_letter_code
_entity_poly.pdbx_strand_id
1 'polypeptide(L)'
;MGMTEAYSMIIKKLQNVVSEHAYLEKPKEKLKVEGWGTTNIAIICGQEIFVGVDTRGTSGDKKGFIENEEATKLCLINYCNILVAMAGDSAQSVEVLMDVNKELRNAMQTNGAVDDNIHLAANKAREYIGKWESEYGKEFQGSIVLAGFEKKDGSFYPHTYVVRSSRFVHTSNDNDAILNGSGGAHIWDYFLTWRPEYIEGVLEKMKRALLYASLFDEMSGGFLRVVKLTQSSFNTEYYKSVLEALFDHCDEFAACLSHSLIFLWYRRDQGYTHEFNVLVDGVFKEKLLGYNYNVVIGLKGTFVVRLVHFHRSICDEPYEEVRRKHEVFAQNRHMRPQHLDDHDVPSQVQVLPWIIIDELGTSPILFGKANT
;
A
#
# COMPACT_ATOMS: atom_id res chain seq x y z
N MET A 1 26.84 -1.02 -9.71
CA MET A 1 25.43 -1.11 -10.13
C MET A 1 24.61 -0.25 -9.21
N GLY A 2 23.76 0.62 -9.75
CA GLY A 2 22.77 1.34 -8.96
C GLY A 2 21.56 0.45 -8.68
N MET A 3 20.85 0.66 -7.55
CA MET A 3 19.64 -0.12 -7.24
C MET A 3 18.60 -0.02 -8.37
N THR A 4 18.50 1.14 -9.04
CA THR A 4 17.62 1.39 -10.19
C THR A 4 17.82 0.41 -11.34
N GLU A 5 19.05 -0.02 -11.60
CA GLU A 5 19.36 -0.99 -12.66
C GLU A 5 18.82 -2.39 -12.29
N ALA A 6 19.07 -2.82 -11.05
CA ALA A 6 18.60 -4.09 -10.50
C ALA A 6 17.05 -4.16 -10.50
N TYR A 7 16.38 -3.12 -9.99
CA TYR A 7 14.91 -3.02 -10.01
C TYR A 7 14.36 -3.13 -11.44
N SER A 8 14.95 -2.44 -12.42
CA SER A 8 14.45 -2.47 -13.81
C SER A 8 14.55 -3.86 -14.47
N MET A 9 15.62 -4.62 -14.20
CA MET A 9 15.78 -5.99 -14.71
C MET A 9 14.82 -6.98 -14.05
N ILE A 10 14.43 -6.72 -12.79
CA ILE A 10 13.46 -7.53 -12.05
C ILE A 10 12.03 -7.26 -12.55
N ILE A 11 11.64 -5.98 -12.67
CA ILE A 11 10.34 -5.55 -13.22
C ILE A 11 10.08 -6.19 -14.60
N LYS A 12 11.08 -6.18 -15.49
CA LYS A 12 10.98 -6.73 -16.85
C LYS A 12 10.83 -8.27 -16.91
N LYS A 13 10.94 -8.98 -15.78
CA LYS A 13 10.59 -10.40 -15.63
C LYS A 13 9.23 -10.62 -14.95
N LEU A 14 8.80 -9.70 -14.09
CA LEU A 14 7.59 -9.83 -13.27
C LEU A 14 6.31 -9.31 -13.93
N GLN A 15 6.40 -8.63 -15.08
CA GLN A 15 5.23 -8.17 -15.83
C GLN A 15 4.31 -9.29 -16.37
N ASN A 16 4.76 -10.55 -16.35
CA ASN A 16 3.96 -11.70 -16.79
C ASN A 16 3.29 -12.45 -15.61
N VAL A 17 2.06 -12.02 -15.33
CA VAL A 17 0.94 -12.83 -14.78
C VAL A 17 0.88 -12.95 -13.22
N VAL A 18 -0.33 -13.22 -12.70
CA VAL A 18 -0.85 -13.42 -11.31
C VAL A 18 -0.80 -12.20 -10.34
N SER A 19 -1.76 -12.12 -9.38
CA SER A 19 -1.69 -11.47 -8.05
C SER A 19 -2.83 -11.90 -7.03
N GLU A 20 -2.61 -11.85 -5.67
CA GLU A 20 -2.99 -12.82 -4.56
C GLU A 20 -4.31 -13.64 -4.56
N HIS A 21 -5.18 -13.94 -3.54
CA HIS A 21 -5.60 -13.58 -2.13
C HIS A 21 -5.89 -14.83 -1.22
N ALA A 22 -5.71 -14.76 0.12
CA ALA A 22 -6.64 -15.09 1.25
C ALA A 22 -6.03 -15.16 2.70
N TYR A 23 -6.83 -15.44 3.77
CA TYR A 23 -7.27 -14.45 4.81
C TYR A 23 -7.30 -15.02 6.38
N LEU A 24 -7.55 -14.38 7.61
CA LEU A 24 -6.63 -13.86 8.78
C LEU A 24 -6.71 -14.54 10.19
N GLU A 25 -5.86 -14.03 11.14
CA GLU A 25 -6.31 -13.53 12.49
C GLU A 25 -5.73 -12.15 13.01
N LYS A 26 -6.50 -11.33 13.75
CA LYS A 26 -6.13 -9.95 14.19
C LYS A 26 -5.03 -9.90 15.29
N PRO A 27 -3.90 -9.18 15.13
CA PRO A 27 -2.81 -9.17 16.12
C PRO A 27 -2.99 -8.15 17.27
N LYS A 28 -2.66 -8.56 18.50
CA LYS A 28 -2.47 -7.68 19.68
C LYS A 28 -0.99 -7.67 20.12
N GLU A 29 -0.12 -7.12 19.28
CA GLU A 29 1.31 -6.99 19.62
C GLU A 29 1.91 -5.71 19.08
N LYS A 30 2.63 -4.97 19.92
CA LYS A 30 3.39 -3.77 19.53
C LYS A 30 4.74 -4.20 18.94
N LEU A 31 4.72 -4.76 17.73
CA LEU A 31 5.94 -4.99 16.94
C LEU A 31 6.58 -3.64 16.59
N LYS A 32 7.67 -3.30 17.28
CA LYS A 32 8.49 -2.12 17.01
C LYS A 32 9.50 -2.44 15.90
N VAL A 33 9.08 -2.22 14.65
CA VAL A 33 10.00 -2.01 13.52
C VAL A 33 9.48 -0.79 12.78
N GLU A 34 10.29 0.27 12.69
CA GLU A 34 9.89 1.51 12.02
C GLU A 34 10.42 1.51 10.58
N GLY A 35 9.62 2.02 9.64
CA GLY A 35 10.06 2.39 8.29
C GLY A 35 9.94 1.36 7.15
N TRP A 36 9.56 0.10 7.42
CA TRP A 36 9.18 -0.87 6.36
C TRP A 36 7.68 -1.15 6.39
N GLY A 37 6.90 -0.36 5.64
CA GLY A 37 5.46 -0.57 5.53
C GLY A 37 5.00 -0.95 4.14
N THR A 38 3.78 -1.48 4.12
CA THR A 38 3.10 -2.15 3.01
C THR A 38 1.70 -2.52 3.50
N THR A 39 0.74 -2.64 2.60
CA THR A 39 -0.58 -3.19 2.88
C THR A 39 -0.92 -4.28 1.88
N ASN A 40 -0.79 -5.53 2.30
CA ASN A 40 -1.21 -6.70 1.52
C ASN A 40 -2.46 -7.33 2.14
N ILE A 41 -3.47 -7.60 1.31
CA ILE A 41 -4.84 -8.00 1.69
C ILE A 41 -5.33 -9.12 0.77
N ALA A 42 -6.29 -9.89 1.27
CA ALA A 42 -6.69 -11.25 0.92
C ALA A 42 -8.28 -11.37 0.84
N ILE A 43 -8.94 -12.55 0.65
CA ILE A 43 -10.20 -12.72 -0.15
C ILE A 43 -10.26 -14.01 -0.99
N ILE A 44 -10.62 -15.16 -0.39
CA ILE A 44 -11.26 -16.25 -1.13
C ILE A 44 -12.73 -15.89 -1.34
N CYS A 45 -13.21 -16.09 -2.56
CA CYS A 45 -14.59 -15.91 -2.96
C CYS A 45 -15.00 -17.10 -3.82
N GLY A 46 -15.51 -18.17 -3.18
CA GLY A 46 -15.89 -19.43 -3.79
C GLY A 46 -14.71 -20.21 -4.40
N GLN A 47 -14.43 -19.97 -5.69
CA GLN A 47 -13.34 -20.59 -6.46
C GLN A 47 -12.32 -19.56 -6.95
N GLU A 48 -12.46 -18.31 -6.48
CA GLU A 48 -11.68 -17.16 -6.89
C GLU A 48 -10.96 -16.53 -5.70
N ILE A 49 -9.90 -15.78 -6.03
CA ILE A 49 -8.82 -15.40 -5.13
C ILE A 49 -8.32 -14.05 -5.77
N PHE A 50 -8.51 -12.87 -5.15
CA PHE A 50 -8.29 -11.50 -5.75
C PHE A 50 -6.95 -10.81 -5.30
N VAL A 51 -6.73 -9.47 -5.27
CA VAL A 51 -5.65 -8.87 -4.42
C VAL A 51 -5.96 -7.54 -3.78
N GLY A 52 -5.29 -7.20 -2.68
CA GLY A 52 -4.70 -5.87 -2.64
C GLY A 52 -3.23 -5.89 -2.29
N VAL A 53 -2.46 -5.12 -3.03
CA VAL A 53 -1.23 -4.51 -2.54
C VAL A 53 -1.31 -3.03 -2.82
N ASP A 54 -0.71 -2.23 -1.93
CA ASP A 54 -0.18 -0.94 -2.32
C ASP A 54 1.18 -1.14 -3.02
N THR A 55 1.71 -0.13 -3.72
CA THR A 55 3.01 -0.21 -4.41
C THR A 55 4.06 0.74 -3.84
N ARG A 56 3.89 1.27 -2.63
CA ARG A 56 4.89 2.15 -2.00
C ARG A 56 6.12 1.37 -1.52
N GLY A 57 7.30 1.81 -1.92
CA GLY A 57 8.57 1.46 -1.28
C GLY A 57 9.01 2.56 -0.33
N THR A 58 9.42 2.18 0.89
CA THR A 58 9.97 3.07 1.93
C THR A 58 11.23 2.46 2.55
N SER A 59 12.06 3.28 3.18
CA SER A 59 13.24 2.81 3.91
C SER A 59 13.02 2.81 5.43
N GLY A 60 13.52 1.76 6.10
CA GLY A 60 13.52 1.57 7.55
C GLY A 60 14.05 2.79 8.29
N ASP A 61 15.22 3.27 7.87
CA ASP A 61 15.91 4.43 8.46
C ASP A 61 15.20 5.77 8.19
N LYS A 62 14.18 5.77 7.31
CA LYS A 62 13.53 6.97 6.77
C LYS A 62 12.00 6.84 6.77
N LYS A 63 11.45 6.61 7.96
CA LYS A 63 10.00 6.56 8.23
C LYS A 63 9.21 7.65 7.48
N GLY A 64 8.11 7.25 6.84
CA GLY A 64 7.23 8.11 6.04
C GLY A 64 7.84 8.70 4.75
N PHE A 65 9.08 8.34 4.38
CA PHE A 65 9.70 8.76 3.11
C PHE A 65 9.45 7.72 2.01
N ILE A 66 8.93 8.19 0.88
CA ILE A 66 8.68 7.37 -0.31
C ILE A 66 9.97 7.30 -1.13
N GLU A 67 10.53 6.10 -1.27
CA GLU A 67 11.65 5.84 -2.19
C GLU A 67 11.16 5.45 -3.59
N ASN A 68 9.96 4.84 -3.68
CA ASN A 68 9.34 4.44 -4.94
C ASN A 68 7.80 4.42 -4.78
N GLU A 69 7.06 4.91 -5.79
CA GLU A 69 5.58 4.76 -5.84
C GLU A 69 5.13 3.49 -6.58
N GLU A 70 6.03 2.82 -7.33
CA GLU A 70 5.77 1.60 -8.12
C GLU A 70 6.75 0.46 -7.73
N ALA A 71 6.88 0.22 -6.43
CA ALA A 71 7.60 -0.95 -5.91
C ALA A 71 6.82 -2.24 -6.24
N THR A 72 7.51 -3.22 -6.84
CA THR A 72 6.88 -4.50 -7.21
C THR A 72 6.76 -5.40 -5.98
N LYS A 73 5.57 -5.46 -5.39
CA LYS A 73 5.26 -6.32 -4.23
C LYS A 73 4.67 -7.68 -4.61
N LEU A 74 4.44 -7.95 -5.90
CA LEU A 74 3.71 -9.13 -6.38
C LEU A 74 4.54 -9.97 -7.34
N CYS A 75 4.64 -11.28 -7.06
CA CYS A 75 5.53 -12.21 -7.74
C CYS A 75 4.86 -13.57 -8.01
N LEU A 76 4.73 -13.96 -9.29
CA LEU A 76 4.19 -15.26 -9.69
C LEU A 76 5.27 -16.34 -9.80
N ILE A 77 4.88 -17.56 -9.46
CA ILE A 77 5.60 -18.81 -9.70
C ILE A 77 4.87 -19.56 -10.83
N ASN A 78 5.12 -19.18 -12.09
CA ASN A 78 4.21 -19.38 -13.23
C ASN A 78 3.79 -20.83 -13.50
N TYR A 79 4.65 -21.80 -13.20
CA TYR A 79 4.46 -23.22 -13.55
C TYR A 79 3.57 -24.00 -12.56
N CYS A 80 3.28 -23.43 -11.39
CA CYS A 80 2.38 -24.01 -10.38
C CYS A 80 1.20 -23.08 -10.03
N ASN A 81 1.07 -21.93 -10.71
CA ASN A 81 0.01 -20.93 -10.50
C ASN A 81 -0.12 -20.46 -9.04
N ILE A 82 1.00 -20.47 -8.30
CA ILE A 82 1.15 -19.85 -6.99
C ILE A 82 1.67 -18.44 -7.21
N LEU A 83 1.23 -17.50 -6.39
CA LEU A 83 1.87 -16.21 -6.29
C LEU A 83 1.98 -15.74 -4.84
N VAL A 84 2.85 -14.76 -4.67
CA VAL A 84 3.32 -14.13 -3.46
C VAL A 84 3.08 -12.61 -3.46
N ALA A 85 2.60 -12.07 -2.33
CA ALA A 85 2.63 -10.65 -2.00
C ALA A 85 3.61 -10.38 -0.86
N MET A 86 4.65 -9.59 -1.15
CA MET A 86 5.77 -9.29 -0.24
C MET A 86 5.50 -8.05 0.61
N ALA A 87 5.91 -8.08 1.88
CA ALA A 87 5.86 -6.99 2.84
C ALA A 87 7.11 -7.03 3.75
N GLY A 88 7.40 -5.95 4.47
CA GLY A 88 8.60 -5.85 5.31
C GLY A 88 9.88 -5.70 4.47
N ASP A 89 10.96 -6.36 4.86
CA ASP A 89 12.22 -6.36 4.08
C ASP A 89 12.00 -7.05 2.72
N SER A 90 12.15 -6.27 1.65
CA SER A 90 11.95 -6.71 0.26
C SER A 90 13.08 -7.59 -0.28
N ALA A 91 14.32 -7.42 0.20
CA ALA A 91 15.45 -8.25 -0.22
C ALA A 91 15.31 -9.65 0.40
N GLN A 92 15.08 -9.71 1.72
CA GLN A 92 14.79 -10.96 2.44
C GLN A 92 13.57 -11.70 1.85
N SER A 93 12.51 -10.95 1.50
CA SER A 93 11.34 -11.53 0.84
C SER A 93 11.70 -12.14 -0.53
N VAL A 94 12.49 -11.44 -1.36
CA VAL A 94 12.95 -11.96 -2.66
C VAL A 94 13.85 -13.20 -2.50
N GLU A 95 14.72 -13.24 -1.48
CA GLU A 95 15.58 -14.40 -1.19
C GLU A 95 14.77 -15.67 -0.88
N VAL A 96 13.73 -15.56 -0.03
CA VAL A 96 12.76 -16.65 0.22
C VAL A 96 12.15 -17.14 -1.09
N LEU A 97 11.72 -16.22 -1.97
CA LEU A 97 11.09 -16.59 -3.23
C LEU A 97 12.03 -17.22 -4.23
N MET A 98 13.32 -16.87 -4.21
CA MET A 98 14.33 -17.52 -5.03
C MET A 98 14.55 -18.98 -4.61
N ASP A 99 14.56 -19.29 -3.31
CA ASP A 99 14.69 -20.69 -2.86
C ASP A 99 13.39 -21.49 -3.04
N VAL A 100 12.22 -20.94 -2.71
CA VAL A 100 10.92 -21.59 -2.96
C VAL A 100 10.75 -21.93 -4.44
N ASN A 101 11.04 -20.98 -5.35
CA ASN A 101 11.00 -21.19 -6.80
C ASN A 101 12.07 -22.16 -7.32
N LYS A 102 13.14 -22.41 -6.57
CA LYS A 102 14.14 -23.45 -6.87
C LYS A 102 13.65 -24.82 -6.43
N GLU A 103 13.17 -24.94 -5.19
CA GLU A 103 12.71 -26.21 -4.61
C GLU A 103 11.45 -26.75 -5.31
N LEU A 104 10.50 -25.89 -5.70
CA LEU A 104 9.34 -26.31 -6.48
C LEU A 104 9.73 -26.84 -7.87
N ARG A 105 10.73 -26.23 -8.54
CA ARG A 105 11.27 -26.75 -9.82
C ARG A 105 11.93 -28.11 -9.62
N ASN A 106 12.74 -28.28 -8.57
CA ASN A 106 13.41 -29.53 -8.25
C ASN A 106 12.40 -30.65 -7.98
N ALA A 107 11.35 -30.36 -7.20
CA ALA A 107 10.24 -31.26 -6.95
C ALA A 107 9.51 -31.65 -8.24
N MET A 108 9.19 -30.69 -9.11
CA MET A 108 8.51 -30.97 -10.38
C MET A 108 9.37 -31.74 -11.39
N GLN A 109 10.68 -31.52 -11.42
CA GLN A 109 11.61 -32.29 -12.26
C GLN A 109 11.77 -33.74 -11.78
N THR A 110 11.60 -33.99 -10.49
CA THR A 110 11.78 -35.32 -9.88
C THR A 110 10.48 -36.12 -9.85
N ASN A 111 9.34 -35.46 -9.55
CA ASN A 111 8.06 -36.11 -9.26
C ASN A 111 6.97 -35.85 -10.32
N GLY A 112 7.20 -34.96 -11.28
CA GLY A 112 6.19 -34.54 -12.26
C GLY A 112 5.28 -33.42 -11.74
N ALA A 113 4.00 -33.44 -12.07
CA ALA A 113 3.05 -32.45 -11.57
C ALA A 113 2.78 -32.68 -10.08
N VAL A 114 3.18 -31.71 -9.24
CA VAL A 114 2.97 -31.72 -7.79
C VAL A 114 1.60 -31.11 -7.49
N ASP A 115 0.67 -31.93 -7.01
CA ASP A 115 -0.73 -31.56 -6.79
C ASP A 115 -0.93 -30.69 -5.53
N ASP A 116 -0.04 -30.80 -4.54
CA ASP A 116 0.00 -30.04 -3.28
C ASP A 116 0.98 -28.84 -3.33
N ASN A 117 1.27 -28.33 -4.53
CA ASN A 117 2.28 -27.31 -4.81
C ASN A 117 2.23 -26.09 -3.85
N ILE A 118 1.03 -25.58 -3.51
CA ILE A 118 0.85 -24.43 -2.59
C ILE A 118 1.30 -24.74 -1.16
N HIS A 119 1.06 -25.96 -0.68
CA HIS A 119 1.48 -26.43 0.64
C HIS A 119 2.99 -26.62 0.69
N LEU A 120 3.58 -27.18 -0.37
CA LEU A 120 5.03 -27.32 -0.52
C LEU A 120 5.72 -25.94 -0.53
N ALA A 121 5.17 -24.96 -1.24
CA ALA A 121 5.71 -23.60 -1.30
C ALA A 121 5.70 -22.91 0.08
N ALA A 122 4.59 -22.98 0.79
CA ALA A 122 4.45 -22.40 2.13
C ALA A 122 5.40 -23.05 3.15
N ASN A 123 5.52 -24.39 3.11
CA ASN A 123 6.48 -25.10 3.97
C ASN A 123 7.93 -24.77 3.62
N LYS A 124 8.30 -24.64 2.34
CA LYS A 124 9.65 -24.24 1.93
C LYS A 124 9.99 -22.79 2.30
N ALA A 125 9.04 -21.87 2.22
CA ALA A 125 9.22 -20.52 2.73
C ALA A 125 9.52 -20.51 4.24
N ARG A 126 8.77 -21.30 5.01
CA ARG A 126 8.96 -21.46 6.46
C ARG A 126 10.30 -22.12 6.80
N GLU A 127 10.70 -23.16 6.05
CA GLU A 127 12.02 -23.79 6.20
C GLU A 127 13.16 -22.81 5.93
N TYR A 128 13.06 -21.99 4.89
CA TYR A 128 14.09 -21.00 4.55
C TYR A 128 14.26 -19.99 5.68
N ILE A 129 13.14 -19.41 6.15
CA ILE A 129 13.14 -18.41 7.22
C ILE A 129 13.75 -18.99 8.50
N GLY A 130 13.33 -20.18 8.95
CA GLY A 130 13.89 -20.80 10.14
C GLY A 130 15.40 -21.12 10.04
N LYS A 131 15.93 -21.39 8.84
CA LYS A 131 17.37 -21.53 8.60
C LYS A 131 18.07 -20.17 8.71
N TRP A 132 17.56 -19.15 8.00
CA TRP A 132 18.10 -17.79 8.01
C TRP A 132 18.20 -17.22 9.43
N GLU A 133 17.15 -17.36 10.25
CA GLU A 133 17.15 -16.88 11.64
C GLU A 133 18.16 -17.63 12.52
N SER A 134 18.36 -18.93 12.27
CA SER A 134 19.35 -19.76 12.96
C SER A 134 20.79 -19.43 12.54
N GLU A 135 21.02 -19.06 11.28
CA GLU A 135 22.32 -18.71 10.72
C GLU A 135 22.77 -17.28 11.10
N TYR A 136 21.84 -16.31 11.10
CA TYR A 136 22.14 -14.90 11.38
C TYR A 136 21.87 -14.47 12.84
N GLY A 137 21.17 -15.28 13.64
CA GLY A 137 20.87 -14.99 15.05
C GLY A 137 19.96 -13.79 15.26
N LYS A 138 19.04 -13.53 14.31
CA LYS A 138 18.15 -12.35 14.27
C LYS A 138 16.76 -12.75 13.75
N GLU A 139 15.74 -12.01 14.15
CA GLU A 139 14.38 -12.17 13.62
C GLU A 139 14.33 -11.80 12.13
N PHE A 140 13.73 -12.66 11.30
CA PHE A 140 13.52 -12.42 9.87
C PHE A 140 12.44 -11.36 9.64
N GLN A 141 12.77 -10.33 8.86
CA GLN A 141 12.00 -9.09 8.72
C GLN A 141 11.20 -8.99 7.41
N GLY A 142 11.45 -9.89 6.46
CA GLY A 142 10.55 -10.08 5.33
C GLY A 142 9.25 -10.76 5.78
N SER A 143 8.19 -10.60 5.00
CA SER A 143 7.01 -11.44 5.12
C SER A 143 6.32 -11.59 3.80
N ILE A 144 5.84 -12.81 3.53
CA ILE A 144 5.11 -13.11 2.32
C ILE A 144 3.69 -13.59 2.65
N VAL A 145 2.72 -13.09 1.89
CA VAL A 145 1.50 -13.86 1.62
C VAL A 145 1.85 -14.88 0.53
N LEU A 146 1.14 -16.01 0.48
CA LEU A 146 1.11 -16.92 -0.67
C LEU A 146 -0.35 -17.23 -0.99
N ALA A 147 -0.74 -17.26 -2.27
CA ALA A 147 -1.98 -17.86 -2.74
C ALA A 147 -1.79 -18.81 -3.91
N GLY A 148 -2.63 -19.84 -3.95
CA GLY A 148 -2.70 -20.81 -5.03
C GLY A 148 -3.79 -21.83 -4.75
N PHE A 149 -3.71 -22.98 -5.42
CA PHE A 149 -4.68 -24.06 -5.30
C PHE A 149 -3.98 -25.39 -5.00
N GLU A 150 -4.59 -26.22 -4.14
CA GLU A 150 -4.32 -27.67 -4.05
C GLU A 150 -5.19 -28.36 -5.08
N LYS A 151 -4.64 -29.30 -5.85
CA LYS A 151 -5.42 -30.20 -6.68
C LYS A 151 -5.63 -31.51 -5.92
N LYS A 152 -6.88 -31.87 -5.65
CA LYS A 152 -7.23 -33.05 -4.86
C LYS A 152 -8.50 -33.70 -5.38
N ASP A 153 -8.47 -35.03 -5.52
CA ASP A 153 -9.59 -35.84 -6.00
C ASP A 153 -10.22 -35.32 -7.32
N GLY A 154 -9.38 -34.73 -8.19
CA GLY A 154 -9.76 -34.13 -9.47
C GLY A 154 -10.33 -32.70 -9.40
N SER A 155 -10.52 -32.16 -8.20
CA SER A 155 -10.98 -30.78 -7.94
C SER A 155 -9.82 -29.88 -7.53
N PHE A 156 -10.03 -28.55 -7.61
CA PHE A 156 -9.08 -27.56 -7.10
C PHE A 156 -9.66 -26.87 -5.85
N TYR A 157 -8.81 -26.64 -4.86
CA TYR A 157 -9.19 -26.04 -3.58
C TYR A 157 -8.34 -24.80 -3.32
N PRO A 158 -8.95 -23.63 -3.05
CA PRO A 158 -8.22 -22.40 -2.80
C PRO A 158 -7.50 -22.42 -1.44
N HIS A 159 -6.21 -22.07 -1.43
CA HIS A 159 -5.40 -22.05 -0.21
C HIS A 159 -4.46 -20.86 -0.17
N THR A 160 -4.32 -20.29 1.03
CA THR A 160 -3.43 -19.17 1.28
C THR A 160 -2.72 -19.22 2.60
N TYR A 161 -1.53 -18.62 2.61
CA TYR A 161 -0.64 -18.59 3.74
C TYR A 161 -0.12 -17.17 3.99
N VAL A 162 0.19 -16.85 5.24
CA VAL A 162 1.19 -15.82 5.57
C VAL A 162 2.36 -16.50 6.26
N VAL A 163 3.56 -16.17 5.79
CA VAL A 163 4.84 -16.70 6.27
C VAL A 163 5.76 -15.53 6.65
N ARG A 164 6.23 -15.57 7.89
CA ARG A 164 7.32 -14.77 8.49
C ARG A 164 7.79 -15.47 9.75
N SER A 165 8.96 -15.09 10.28
CA SER A 165 9.55 -15.52 11.56
C SER A 165 8.57 -16.22 12.53
N SER A 166 7.79 -15.43 13.27
CA SER A 166 6.88 -15.87 14.33
C SER A 166 5.49 -16.31 13.85
N ARG A 167 5.19 -16.22 12.54
CA ARG A 167 3.82 -16.42 12.03
C ARG A 167 3.78 -17.27 10.76
N PHE A 168 3.22 -18.46 10.91
CA PHE A 168 2.77 -19.32 9.82
C PHE A 168 1.26 -19.51 9.97
N VAL A 169 0.46 -18.71 9.25
CA VAL A 169 -1.01 -18.79 9.26
C VAL A 169 -1.51 -19.27 7.91
N HIS A 170 -2.60 -20.02 7.92
CA HIS A 170 -3.24 -20.64 6.75
C HIS A 170 -4.74 -20.34 6.76
N THR A 171 -5.35 -20.22 5.59
CA THR A 171 -6.78 -20.51 5.43
C THR A 171 -7.08 -21.20 4.11
N SER A 172 -8.24 -21.85 4.10
CA SER A 172 -8.97 -22.32 2.92
C SER A 172 -10.46 -21.95 2.99
N ASN A 173 -10.83 -21.05 3.92
CA ASN A 173 -12.21 -20.68 4.16
C ASN A 173 -12.65 -19.60 3.19
N ASP A 174 -13.89 -19.72 2.70
CA ASP A 174 -14.57 -18.62 2.03
C ASP A 174 -14.74 -17.43 2.99
N ASN A 175 -14.63 -16.20 2.48
CA ASN A 175 -14.90 -14.97 3.24
C ASN A 175 -13.97 -14.66 4.46
N ASP A 176 -12.75 -15.22 4.57
CA ASP A 176 -11.85 -15.04 5.76
C ASP A 176 -11.24 -13.59 5.92
N ALA A 177 -10.05 -13.28 6.52
CA ALA A 177 -9.57 -11.87 6.74
C ALA A 177 -8.05 -11.31 6.69
N ILE A 178 -6.94 -12.02 6.30
CA ILE A 178 -5.43 -11.73 6.21
C ILE A 178 -5.06 -10.30 5.90
N LEU A 179 -4.21 -9.80 6.79
CA LEU A 179 -3.32 -8.71 6.48
C LEU A 179 -1.87 -9.08 6.67
N ASN A 180 -1.04 -8.50 5.81
CA ASN A 180 0.40 -8.44 5.96
C ASN A 180 0.89 -7.00 5.74
N GLY A 181 1.96 -6.61 6.45
CA GLY A 181 2.46 -5.24 6.49
C GLY A 181 1.72 -4.28 7.46
N SER A 182 2.13 -3.01 7.45
CA SER A 182 1.78 -1.93 8.40
C SER A 182 0.31 -1.53 8.37
N GLY A 183 -0.23 -1.19 7.20
CA GLY A 183 -1.62 -0.71 7.05
C GLY A 183 -2.67 -1.80 7.27
N GLY A 184 -2.23 -3.02 7.63
CA GLY A 184 -3.11 -4.13 7.94
C GLY A 184 -4.07 -3.88 9.11
N ALA A 185 -3.69 -3.06 10.09
CA ALA A 185 -4.63 -2.65 11.15
C ALA A 185 -5.79 -1.80 10.57
N HIS A 186 -5.45 -0.85 9.70
CA HIS A 186 -6.40 0.07 9.06
C HIS A 186 -7.36 -0.68 8.13
N ILE A 187 -6.85 -1.63 7.33
CA ILE A 187 -7.73 -2.51 6.54
C ILE A 187 -8.65 -3.31 7.43
N TRP A 188 -8.16 -3.97 8.48
CA TRP A 188 -9.02 -4.82 9.29
C TRP A 188 -10.17 -4.01 9.90
N ASP A 189 -9.88 -2.81 10.41
CA ASP A 189 -10.91 -1.97 11.04
C ASP A 189 -11.92 -1.43 10.01
N TYR A 190 -11.51 -1.22 8.75
CA TYR A 190 -12.45 -0.99 7.64
C TYR A 190 -13.25 -2.27 7.29
N PHE A 191 -12.59 -3.42 7.17
CA PHE A 191 -13.15 -4.73 6.82
C PHE A 191 -14.26 -5.16 7.79
N LEU A 192 -14.08 -4.92 9.10
CA LEU A 192 -15.10 -5.22 10.11
C LEU A 192 -16.45 -4.54 9.86
N THR A 193 -16.48 -3.39 9.17
CA THR A 193 -17.73 -2.66 8.93
C THR A 193 -18.65 -3.38 7.93
N TRP A 194 -18.07 -4.10 6.97
CA TRP A 194 -18.80 -4.77 5.88
C TRP A 194 -18.68 -6.30 5.85
N ARG A 195 -17.85 -6.90 6.71
CA ARG A 195 -17.78 -8.37 6.91
C ARG A 195 -19.15 -9.06 7.11
N PRO A 196 -20.19 -8.44 7.73
CA PRO A 196 -21.52 -9.07 7.85
C PRO A 196 -22.28 -9.23 6.52
N GLU A 197 -21.89 -8.50 5.48
CA GLU A 197 -22.50 -8.60 4.15
C GLU A 197 -21.86 -9.75 3.35
N TYR A 198 -22.68 -10.57 2.70
CA TYR A 198 -22.20 -11.55 1.72
C TYR A 198 -21.40 -10.86 0.60
N ILE A 199 -20.47 -11.60 -0.05
CA ILE A 199 -19.42 -10.99 -0.88
C ILE A 199 -19.86 -10.47 -2.27
N GLU A 200 -21.10 -9.99 -2.40
CA GLU A 200 -21.40 -9.04 -3.48
C GLU A 200 -20.51 -7.81 -3.33
N GLY A 201 -19.86 -7.43 -4.44
CA GLY A 201 -18.91 -6.32 -4.47
C GLY A 201 -17.55 -6.61 -3.85
N VAL A 202 -17.06 -7.86 -3.84
CA VAL A 202 -15.72 -8.22 -3.31
C VAL A 202 -14.63 -7.24 -3.75
N LEU A 203 -14.44 -7.08 -5.05
CA LEU A 203 -13.51 -6.18 -5.74
C LEU A 203 -13.69 -4.71 -5.36
N GLU A 204 -14.87 -4.30 -4.91
CA GLU A 204 -15.19 -2.90 -4.60
C GLU A 204 -14.87 -2.57 -3.13
N LYS A 205 -15.38 -3.39 -2.22
CA LYS A 205 -15.05 -3.40 -0.78
C LYS A 205 -13.52 -3.52 -0.57
N MET A 206 -12.89 -4.31 -1.44
CA MET A 206 -11.45 -4.50 -1.58
C MET A 206 -10.67 -3.20 -1.91
N LYS A 207 -10.97 -2.51 -3.02
CA LYS A 207 -10.31 -1.23 -3.38
C LYS A 207 -10.37 -0.23 -2.22
N ARG A 208 -11.55 -0.12 -1.61
CA ARG A 208 -11.82 0.82 -0.51
C ARG A 208 -11.01 0.49 0.73
N ALA A 209 -10.85 -0.79 1.08
CA ALA A 209 -9.97 -1.20 2.16
C ALA A 209 -8.50 -0.80 1.92
N LEU A 210 -7.97 -1.07 0.72
CA LEU A 210 -6.63 -0.63 0.30
C LEU A 210 -6.46 0.89 0.34
N LEU A 211 -7.47 1.62 -0.13
CA LEU A 211 -7.49 3.08 -0.13
C LEU A 211 -7.49 3.61 1.31
N TYR A 212 -8.33 3.07 2.19
CA TYR A 212 -8.37 3.43 3.60
C TYR A 212 -7.01 3.27 4.27
N ALA A 213 -6.33 2.14 4.08
CA ALA A 213 -4.97 1.99 4.57
C ALA A 213 -4.00 3.01 3.94
N SER A 214 -4.07 3.27 2.65
CA SER A 214 -3.17 4.22 1.96
C SER A 214 -3.46 5.70 2.24
N LEU A 215 -4.60 6.01 2.88
CA LEU A 215 -4.95 7.34 3.37
C LEU A 215 -4.55 7.55 4.84
N PHE A 216 -4.42 6.48 5.64
CA PHE A 216 -4.23 6.56 7.09
C PHE A 216 -2.97 5.87 7.65
N ASP A 217 -2.25 5.05 6.85
CA ASP A 217 -0.90 4.55 7.15
C ASP A 217 0.13 5.37 6.36
N GLU A 218 1.03 6.07 7.07
CA GLU A 218 2.11 6.87 6.48
C GLU A 218 2.99 6.05 5.51
N MET A 219 3.09 4.75 5.73
CA MET A 219 3.99 3.84 5.02
C MET A 219 3.36 3.14 3.79
N SER A 220 2.06 3.30 3.52
CA SER A 220 1.35 2.61 2.42
C SER A 220 0.85 3.58 1.34
N GLY A 221 0.87 3.17 0.07
CA GLY A 221 0.21 3.90 -1.02
C GLY A 221 0.89 3.76 -2.40
N GLY A 222 1.04 4.87 -3.11
CA GLY A 222 1.51 4.87 -4.50
C GLY A 222 0.35 4.49 -5.44
N PHE A 223 0.34 3.23 -5.91
CA PHE A 223 -0.77 2.63 -6.64
C PHE A 223 -1.43 1.51 -5.83
N LEU A 224 -2.74 1.40 -5.98
CA LEU A 224 -3.56 0.32 -5.47
C LEU A 224 -3.76 -0.70 -6.59
N ARG A 225 -3.38 -1.95 -6.35
CA ARG A 225 -3.55 -3.04 -7.33
C ARG A 225 -4.51 -4.09 -6.80
N VAL A 226 -5.52 -4.48 -7.60
CA VAL A 226 -6.49 -5.57 -7.36
C VAL A 226 -6.56 -6.47 -8.60
N VAL A 227 -7.08 -7.69 -8.44
CA VAL A 227 -6.77 -8.87 -9.27
C VAL A 227 -7.86 -9.90 -9.14
N LYS A 228 -7.78 -10.94 -9.96
CA LYS A 228 -8.40 -12.24 -9.76
C LYS A 228 -7.47 -13.34 -10.30
N LEU A 229 -6.93 -14.16 -9.41
CA LEU A 229 -6.33 -15.47 -9.63
C LEU A 229 -7.42 -16.55 -9.49
N THR A 230 -7.37 -17.52 -10.39
CA THR A 230 -8.22 -18.71 -10.45
C THR A 230 -7.34 -19.92 -10.74
N GLN A 231 -7.87 -21.14 -10.63
CA GLN A 231 -7.11 -22.40 -10.85
C GLN A 231 -6.20 -22.41 -12.11
N SER A 232 -6.57 -21.68 -13.16
CA SER A 232 -5.89 -21.69 -14.48
C SER A 232 -5.55 -20.30 -15.04
N SER A 233 -5.88 -19.21 -14.36
CA SER A 233 -5.73 -17.87 -14.93
C SER A 233 -5.49 -16.77 -13.91
N PHE A 234 -5.08 -15.61 -14.42
CA PHE A 234 -5.05 -14.34 -13.71
C PHE A 234 -5.54 -13.20 -14.57
N ASN A 235 -6.12 -12.20 -13.91
CA ASN A 235 -6.40 -10.89 -14.48
C ASN A 235 -6.12 -9.80 -13.42
N THR A 236 -5.43 -8.71 -13.76
CA THR A 236 -5.38 -7.52 -12.89
C THR A 236 -6.69 -6.75 -13.07
N GLU A 237 -7.55 -6.78 -12.05
CA GLU A 237 -8.91 -6.20 -12.05
C GLU A 237 -8.90 -4.70 -11.69
N TYR A 238 -7.83 -4.20 -11.08
CA TYR A 238 -7.65 -2.79 -10.73
C TYR A 238 -6.17 -2.41 -10.71
N TYR A 239 -5.84 -1.25 -11.25
CA TYR A 239 -4.56 -0.58 -11.04
C TYR A 239 -4.76 0.93 -11.21
N LYS A 240 -4.71 1.68 -10.09
CA LYS A 240 -4.89 3.15 -10.06
C LYS A 240 -4.01 3.77 -8.97
N SER A 241 -3.53 5.00 -9.16
CA SER A 241 -2.84 5.71 -8.08
C SER A 241 -3.80 6.04 -6.93
N VAL A 242 -3.30 6.18 -5.71
CA VAL A 242 -4.12 6.49 -4.51
C VAL A 242 -5.02 7.71 -4.73
N LEU A 243 -4.54 8.71 -5.47
CA LEU A 243 -5.32 9.90 -5.83
C LEU A 243 -6.47 9.63 -6.81
N GLU A 244 -6.31 8.69 -7.74
CA GLU A 244 -7.38 8.29 -8.67
C GLU A 244 -8.40 7.40 -7.97
N ALA A 245 -7.97 6.54 -7.05
CA ALA A 245 -8.85 5.76 -6.19
C ALA A 245 -9.64 6.65 -5.20
N LEU A 246 -9.00 7.68 -4.65
CA LEU A 246 -9.66 8.69 -3.82
C LEU A 246 -10.71 9.49 -4.61
N PHE A 247 -10.42 9.82 -5.88
CA PHE A 247 -11.38 10.48 -6.76
C PHE A 247 -12.58 9.56 -7.09
N ASP A 248 -12.34 8.28 -7.36
CA ASP A 248 -13.40 7.28 -7.61
C ASP A 248 -14.35 7.08 -6.41
N HIS A 249 -13.89 7.34 -5.19
CA HIS A 249 -14.55 6.96 -3.93
C HIS A 249 -14.67 8.13 -2.94
N CYS A 250 -14.68 9.38 -3.44
CA CYS A 250 -14.67 10.57 -2.60
C CYS A 250 -15.86 10.61 -1.61
N ASP A 251 -17.07 10.31 -2.10
CA ASP A 251 -18.30 10.40 -1.31
C ASP A 251 -18.33 9.38 -0.16
N GLU A 252 -17.89 8.14 -0.39
CA GLU A 252 -17.85 7.12 0.66
C GLU A 252 -16.74 7.35 1.69
N PHE A 253 -15.73 8.14 1.34
CA PHE A 253 -14.65 8.54 2.25
C PHE A 253 -14.88 9.91 2.92
N ALA A 254 -15.88 10.69 2.48
CA ALA A 254 -16.14 12.04 2.98
C ALA A 254 -16.30 12.11 4.51
N ALA A 255 -16.96 11.11 5.12
CA ALA A 255 -17.09 11.03 6.58
C ALA A 255 -15.72 10.83 7.29
N CYS A 256 -14.88 9.92 6.76
CA CYS A 256 -13.53 9.65 7.28
C CYS A 256 -12.56 10.82 7.04
N LEU A 257 -12.76 11.57 5.95
CA LEU A 257 -11.94 12.71 5.55
C LEU A 257 -12.42 14.05 6.12
N SER A 258 -13.56 14.08 6.82
CA SER A 258 -14.11 15.28 7.48
C SER A 258 -13.19 15.91 8.55
N HIS A 259 -12.12 15.22 8.94
CA HIS A 259 -11.08 15.72 9.86
C HIS A 259 -9.71 15.77 9.15
N SER A 260 -9.70 15.96 7.84
CA SER A 260 -8.51 15.96 6.99
C SER A 260 -8.52 17.11 5.97
N LEU A 261 -7.33 17.58 5.59
CA LEU A 261 -7.11 18.56 4.52
C LEU A 261 -6.02 18.08 3.56
N ILE A 262 -6.19 18.34 2.26
CA ILE A 262 -5.13 18.10 1.28
C ILE A 262 -4.20 19.32 1.23
N PHE A 263 -2.90 19.07 1.27
CA PHE A 263 -1.88 20.10 1.10
C PHE A 263 -1.02 19.79 -0.13
N LEU A 264 -0.79 20.83 -0.93
CA LEU A 264 0.02 20.81 -2.13
C LEU A 264 1.33 21.55 -1.89
N TRP A 265 2.45 20.91 -2.27
CA TRP A 265 3.79 21.52 -2.22
C TRP A 265 4.50 21.40 -3.57
N TYR A 266 5.09 22.50 -4.04
CA TYR A 266 5.83 22.55 -5.31
C TYR A 266 7.18 21.82 -5.26
N ARG A 267 7.32 20.80 -6.11
CA ARG A 267 8.58 20.05 -6.27
C ARG A 267 9.73 20.88 -6.87
N ARG A 268 9.41 22.01 -7.53
CA ARG A 268 10.40 22.94 -8.09
C ARG A 268 11.03 23.83 -7.00
N ASP A 269 10.27 24.14 -5.95
CA ASP A 269 10.65 25.12 -4.91
C ASP A 269 11.45 24.42 -3.80
N GLN A 270 11.09 23.16 -3.48
CA GLN A 270 12.00 22.22 -2.81
C GLN A 270 11.74 20.78 -3.29
N GLY A 271 12.80 20.06 -3.62
CA GLY A 271 12.71 18.64 -4.01
C GLY A 271 12.25 17.76 -2.85
N TYR A 272 11.53 16.68 -3.16
CA TYR A 272 11.06 15.73 -2.14
C TYR A 272 12.23 14.89 -1.60
N THR A 273 12.70 15.24 -0.40
CA THR A 273 13.71 14.48 0.37
C THR A 273 13.15 14.06 1.73
N HIS A 274 13.86 13.19 2.45
CA HIS A 274 13.46 12.77 3.79
C HIS A 274 13.55 13.94 4.79
N GLU A 275 14.59 14.76 4.68
CA GLU A 275 14.84 15.93 5.53
C GLU A 275 13.72 16.96 5.33
N PHE A 276 13.28 17.16 4.08
CA PHE A 276 12.08 17.94 3.76
C PHE A 276 10.79 17.32 4.32
N ASN A 277 10.65 15.98 4.29
CA ASN A 277 9.49 15.28 4.85
C ASN A 277 9.36 15.50 6.36
N VAL A 278 10.48 15.41 7.09
CA VAL A 278 10.57 15.69 8.54
C VAL A 278 10.32 17.17 8.84
N LEU A 279 10.87 18.08 8.02
CA LEU A 279 10.68 19.53 8.17
C LEU A 279 9.20 19.92 8.10
N VAL A 280 8.46 19.40 7.11
CA VAL A 280 7.03 19.71 6.93
C VAL A 280 6.16 19.14 8.05
N ASP A 281 6.43 17.91 8.51
CA ASP A 281 5.75 17.34 9.69
C ASP A 281 6.01 18.18 10.96
N GLY A 282 7.25 18.65 11.16
CA GLY A 282 7.60 19.56 12.25
C GLY A 282 6.86 20.90 12.17
N VAL A 283 6.75 21.49 10.98
CA VAL A 283 5.98 22.72 10.73
C VAL A 283 4.50 22.52 11.02
N PHE A 284 3.90 21.42 10.58
CA PHE A 284 2.49 21.14 10.87
C PHE A 284 2.25 20.97 12.38
N LYS A 285 3.15 20.29 13.10
CA LYS A 285 3.10 20.17 14.57
C LYS A 285 3.21 21.51 15.30
N GLU A 286 3.94 22.48 14.74
CA GLU A 286 4.10 23.81 15.34
C GLU A 286 2.93 24.77 15.01
N LYS A 287 2.43 24.73 13.76
CA LYS A 287 1.50 25.75 13.24
C LYS A 287 0.03 25.33 13.21
N LEU A 288 -0.28 24.03 13.10
CA LEU A 288 -1.65 23.55 12.91
C LEU A 288 -2.26 23.04 14.22
N LEU A 289 -3.14 23.85 14.82
CA LEU A 289 -3.86 23.47 16.03
C LEU A 289 -4.66 22.18 15.80
N GLY A 290 -4.43 21.18 16.67
CA GLY A 290 -5.13 19.90 16.58
C GLY A 290 -4.58 18.92 15.53
N TYR A 291 -3.44 19.21 14.89
CA TYR A 291 -2.70 18.27 14.05
C TYR A 291 -2.47 16.93 14.76
N ASN A 292 -2.61 15.84 14.01
CA ASN A 292 -2.40 14.47 14.47
C ASN A 292 -1.20 13.83 13.73
N TYR A 293 -1.30 13.67 12.41
CA TYR A 293 -0.22 13.22 11.51
C TYR A 293 -0.53 13.63 10.07
N ASN A 294 0.39 13.35 9.14
CA ASN A 294 0.17 13.50 7.70
C ASN A 294 0.67 12.29 6.92
N VAL A 295 0.05 12.01 5.78
CA VAL A 295 0.42 10.96 4.83
C VAL A 295 0.68 11.61 3.47
N VAL A 296 1.80 11.31 2.81
CA VAL A 296 1.96 11.66 1.38
C VAL A 296 1.07 10.72 0.58
N ILE A 297 0.17 11.24 -0.25
CA ILE A 297 -0.77 10.44 -1.06
C ILE A 297 -0.49 10.47 -2.57
N GLY A 298 0.51 11.25 -3.01
CA GLY A 298 1.07 11.12 -4.36
C GLY A 298 2.26 12.05 -4.66
N LEU A 299 3.24 11.57 -5.45
CA LEU A 299 4.38 12.35 -5.96
C LEU A 299 4.20 12.71 -7.45
N LYS A 300 3.18 13.50 -7.78
CA LYS A 300 2.94 13.98 -9.16
C LYS A 300 4.09 14.90 -9.63
N GLY A 301 4.18 15.19 -10.93
CA GLY A 301 5.32 15.91 -11.52
C GLY A 301 5.57 17.28 -10.90
N THR A 302 4.52 18.10 -10.78
CA THR A 302 4.57 19.46 -10.21
C THR A 302 4.51 19.46 -8.68
N PHE A 303 3.78 18.52 -8.08
CA PHE A 303 3.36 18.56 -6.67
C PHE A 303 3.67 17.30 -5.87
N VAL A 304 4.11 17.49 -4.62
CA VAL A 304 3.90 16.53 -3.54
C VAL A 304 2.49 16.78 -3.01
N VAL A 305 1.63 15.75 -3.01
CA VAL A 305 0.27 15.81 -2.46
C VAL A 305 0.27 15.11 -1.10
N ARG A 306 -0.08 15.85 -0.05
CA ARG A 306 -0.22 15.34 1.33
C ARG A 306 -1.66 15.36 1.77
N LEU A 307 -2.06 14.39 2.58
CA LEU A 307 -3.26 14.43 3.40
C LEU A 307 -2.83 14.68 4.84
N VAL A 308 -3.37 15.72 5.48
CA VAL A 308 -3.08 16.11 6.86
C VAL A 308 -4.30 15.84 7.70
N HIS A 309 -4.13 15.08 8.80
CA HIS A 309 -5.22 14.67 9.68
C HIS A 309 -5.19 15.41 11.01
N PHE A 310 -6.38 15.61 11.58
CA PHE A 310 -6.60 16.37 12.81
C PHE A 310 -7.33 15.51 13.86
N HIS A 311 -7.09 15.80 15.14
CA HIS A 311 -7.68 15.08 16.28
C HIS A 311 -9.17 15.40 16.53
N ARG A 312 -9.72 16.42 15.86
CA ARG A 312 -11.10 16.89 15.95
C ARG A 312 -11.52 17.41 14.57
N SER A 313 -12.82 17.64 14.39
CA SER A 313 -13.33 18.45 13.28
C SER A 313 -12.59 19.78 13.18
N ILE A 314 -12.31 20.22 11.96
CA ILE A 314 -11.59 21.47 11.65
C ILE A 314 -12.57 22.66 11.70
N CYS A 315 -13.35 22.69 12.79
CA CYS A 315 -14.35 23.70 13.12
C CYS A 315 -13.66 25.02 13.53
N ASP A 316 -13.98 26.20 12.97
CA ASP A 316 -14.95 26.47 11.88
C ASP A 316 -14.45 27.49 10.84
N GLU A 317 -13.37 28.24 11.09
CA GLU A 317 -12.94 29.32 10.17
C GLU A 317 -11.95 28.86 9.08
N PRO A 318 -10.77 28.27 9.37
CA PRO A 318 -9.76 28.05 8.32
C PRO A 318 -10.20 27.04 7.24
N TYR A 319 -10.97 26.01 7.64
CA TYR A 319 -11.50 25.01 6.72
C TYR A 319 -12.63 25.56 5.84
N GLU A 320 -13.62 26.23 6.42
CA GLU A 320 -14.72 26.83 5.66
C GLU A 320 -14.23 27.99 4.77
N GLU A 321 -13.22 28.75 5.19
CA GLU A 321 -12.62 29.82 4.38
C GLU A 321 -11.90 29.24 3.15
N VAL A 322 -11.12 28.17 3.32
CA VAL A 322 -10.51 27.44 2.20
C VAL A 322 -11.59 26.80 1.31
N ARG A 323 -12.60 26.13 1.90
CA ARG A 323 -13.66 25.49 1.11
C ARG A 323 -14.48 26.53 0.34
N ARG A 324 -14.83 27.67 0.93
CA ARG A 324 -15.53 28.78 0.24
C ARG A 324 -14.67 29.40 -0.86
N LYS A 325 -13.38 29.64 -0.63
CA LYS A 325 -12.46 30.08 -1.69
C LYS A 325 -12.47 29.09 -2.87
N HIS A 326 -12.46 27.79 -2.58
CA HIS A 326 -12.42 26.75 -3.60
C HIS A 326 -13.78 26.55 -4.30
N GLU A 327 -14.90 26.67 -3.60
CA GLU A 327 -16.25 26.76 -4.17
C GLU A 327 -16.33 27.95 -5.15
N VAL A 328 -15.83 29.12 -4.74
CA VAL A 328 -15.76 30.32 -5.59
C VAL A 328 -14.85 30.12 -6.80
N PHE A 329 -13.66 29.52 -6.65
CA PHE A 329 -12.70 29.22 -7.73
C PHE A 329 -13.16 28.09 -8.68
N ALA A 330 -14.02 27.19 -8.21
CA ALA A 330 -14.64 26.14 -9.01
C ALA A 330 -15.79 26.69 -9.85
N GLN A 331 -16.62 27.56 -9.26
CA GLN A 331 -17.74 28.22 -9.95
C GLN A 331 -17.27 29.35 -10.89
N ASN A 332 -16.21 30.07 -10.53
CA ASN A 332 -15.72 31.26 -11.24
C ASN A 332 -14.26 31.07 -11.66
N ARG A 333 -14.01 30.30 -12.73
CA ARG A 333 -12.65 30.10 -13.28
C ARG A 333 -11.92 31.43 -13.52
N HIS A 334 -12.63 32.46 -14.00
CA HIS A 334 -12.06 33.80 -14.25
C HIS A 334 -11.70 34.62 -13.00
N MET A 335 -12.02 34.14 -11.79
CA MET A 335 -11.60 34.74 -10.51
C MET A 335 -10.57 33.90 -9.77
N ARG A 336 -10.00 32.88 -10.42
CA ARG A 336 -8.75 32.28 -9.96
C ARG A 336 -7.64 33.32 -10.07
N PRO A 337 -6.81 33.52 -9.04
CA PRO A 337 -5.58 34.30 -9.16
C PRO A 337 -4.72 33.73 -10.30
N GLN A 338 -4.10 34.58 -11.12
CA GLN A 338 -3.41 34.13 -12.35
C GLN A 338 -2.34 33.05 -12.10
N HIS A 339 -1.66 33.09 -10.95
CA HIS A 339 -0.75 32.02 -10.56
C HIS A 339 -1.46 30.65 -10.49
N LEU A 340 -2.63 30.54 -9.87
CA LEU A 340 -3.41 29.30 -9.77
C LEU A 340 -3.90 28.75 -11.13
N ASP A 341 -3.99 29.57 -12.18
CA ASP A 341 -4.25 29.11 -13.54
C ASP A 341 -2.96 28.75 -14.32
N ASP A 342 -1.80 29.29 -13.94
CA ASP A 342 -0.45 28.86 -14.39
C ASP A 342 0.01 27.54 -13.70
N HIS A 343 -0.87 26.83 -12.99
CA HIS A 343 -0.49 25.71 -12.10
C HIS A 343 -1.25 24.42 -12.43
N ASP A 344 -0.51 23.41 -12.92
CA ASP A 344 -0.99 22.06 -13.24
C ASP A 344 -1.38 21.24 -11.98
N VAL A 345 -2.41 21.70 -11.25
CA VAL A 345 -2.98 20.98 -10.12
C VAL A 345 -3.61 19.67 -10.62
N PRO A 346 -3.27 18.49 -10.08
CA PRO A 346 -3.81 17.22 -10.54
C PRO A 346 -5.34 17.21 -10.54
N SER A 347 -5.97 16.80 -11.63
CA SER A 347 -7.43 16.84 -11.80
C SER A 347 -8.18 16.07 -10.72
N GLN A 348 -7.57 15.01 -10.18
CA GLN A 348 -8.08 14.22 -9.05
C GLN A 348 -8.19 15.03 -7.76
N VAL A 349 -7.34 16.05 -7.59
CA VAL A 349 -7.32 16.93 -6.40
C VAL A 349 -8.23 18.15 -6.61
N GLN A 350 -8.43 18.62 -7.85
CA GLN A 350 -9.20 19.84 -8.14
C GLN A 350 -10.64 19.86 -7.60
N VAL A 351 -11.25 18.69 -7.34
CA VAL A 351 -12.62 18.55 -6.79
C VAL A 351 -12.68 18.50 -5.26
N LEU A 352 -11.53 18.46 -4.59
CA LEU A 352 -11.41 18.29 -3.14
C LEU A 352 -11.06 19.64 -2.45
N PRO A 353 -11.24 19.77 -1.12
CA PRO A 353 -10.63 20.86 -0.36
C PRO A 353 -9.11 20.66 -0.27
N TRP A 354 -8.34 21.56 -0.88
CA TRP A 354 -6.87 21.56 -0.85
C TRP A 354 -6.32 22.94 -0.50
N ILE A 355 -5.02 23.01 -0.18
CA ILE A 355 -4.29 24.25 0.14
C ILE A 355 -2.90 24.16 -0.50
N ILE A 356 -2.48 25.16 -1.28
CA ILE A 356 -1.05 25.33 -1.60
C ILE A 356 -0.38 25.92 -0.37
N ILE A 357 0.71 25.31 0.12
CA ILE A 357 1.28 25.65 1.43
C ILE A 357 1.75 27.12 1.52
N ASP A 358 2.15 27.75 0.41
CA ASP A 358 2.50 29.18 0.35
C ASP A 358 1.31 30.13 0.62
N GLU A 359 0.07 29.68 0.39
CA GLU A 359 -1.16 30.49 0.59
C GLU A 359 -1.51 30.70 2.07
N LEU A 360 -0.86 29.98 2.99
CA LEU A 360 -1.01 30.18 4.45
C LEU A 360 -0.42 31.52 4.96
N GLY A 361 0.03 32.40 4.07
CA GLY A 361 0.47 33.76 4.40
C GLY A 361 1.87 33.85 5.04
N THR A 362 2.56 32.73 5.23
CA THR A 362 3.92 32.68 5.79
C THR A 362 4.83 31.71 5.03
N SER A 363 5.03 31.94 3.73
CA SER A 363 6.28 31.51 3.08
C SER A 363 7.36 32.51 3.50
N PRO A 364 8.17 32.16 4.51
CA PRO A 364 9.35 31.35 4.21
C PRO A 364 9.63 30.24 5.25
N ILE A 365 9.47 28.99 4.84
CA ILE A 365 10.21 27.85 5.43
C ILE A 365 11.68 27.83 4.91
N LEU A 366 12.01 28.78 4.03
CA LEU A 366 13.31 29.47 3.94
C LEU A 366 13.71 30.21 5.24
N PHE A 367 13.60 29.56 6.40
CA PHE A 367 14.43 29.84 7.57
C PHE A 367 15.48 28.73 7.79
N GLY A 368 15.98 28.19 6.68
CA GLY A 368 17.32 27.64 6.58
C GLY A 368 18.40 28.71 6.82
N LYS A 369 18.45 29.28 8.02
CA LYS A 369 19.65 29.90 8.57
C LYS A 369 20.25 28.92 9.58
N ALA A 370 20.94 27.91 9.05
CA ALA A 370 21.82 27.09 9.86
C ALA A 370 22.83 28.00 10.58
N ASN A 371 22.92 27.90 11.89
CA ASN A 371 23.90 28.66 12.66
C ASN A 371 25.30 28.11 12.37
N THR A 372 26.16 28.99 11.86
CA THR A 372 27.62 28.92 11.98
C THR A 372 28.02 29.22 13.43
#